data_AF-A0A951N6L6-F1
#
_entry.id   AF-A0A951N6L6-F1
#
_cell.length_a   1.000
_cell.length_b   1.000
_cell.length_c   1.000
_cell.angle_alpha   90.00
_cell.angle_beta   90.00
_cell.angle_gamma   90.00
#
_symmetry.space_group_name_H-M   'P 1'
#
loop_
_entity.id
_entity.type
_entity.pdbx_description
1 polymer ?
#
loop_
_entity_poly.entity_id
_entity_poly.type
_entity_poly.pdbx_seq_one_letter_code
_entity_poly.pdbx_strand_id
1 'polypeptide(L)'
;MQNQSPVRVLVWDEAPPHAPKSLYPSSINGVIAEALNSQGGGQVVADVANLDDENQGITAEKLKNYDVLLWWGHARHAEVKDEVA
;
A
#
# COMPACT_ATOMS: atom_id res chain seq x y z
N MET A 1 16.71 -23.21 -10.54
CA MET A 1 15.37 -22.62 -10.29
C MET A 1 15.40 -21.25 -10.94
N GLN A 2 14.47 -20.93 -11.85
CA GLN A 2 14.53 -19.65 -12.57
C GLN A 2 14.29 -18.51 -11.56
N ASN A 3 15.24 -17.58 -11.51
CA ASN A 3 15.18 -16.40 -10.66
C ASN A 3 14.16 -15.43 -11.28
N GLN A 4 12.87 -15.58 -10.94
CA GLN A 4 11.87 -14.58 -11.30
C GLN A 4 12.07 -13.35 -10.41
N SER A 5 11.95 -12.15 -11.00
CA SER A 5 11.95 -10.90 -10.25
C SER A 5 10.82 -10.93 -9.19
N PRO A 6 11.05 -10.32 -8.01
CA PRO A 6 10.02 -10.29 -6.97
C PRO A 6 8.77 -9.57 -7.44
N VAL A 7 7.61 -10.04 -6.97
CA VAL A 7 6.32 -9.36 -7.16
C VAL A 7 6.34 -8.07 -6.36
N ARG A 8 6.10 -6.94 -7.04
CA ARG A 8 6.05 -5.61 -6.43
C ARG A 8 4.61 -5.29 -6.04
N VAL A 9 4.38 -5.05 -4.75
CA VAL A 9 3.07 -4.75 -4.19
C VAL A 9 3.05 -3.32 -3.66
N LEU A 10 2.06 -2.52 -4.07
CA LEU A 10 1.77 -1.25 -3.41
C LEU A 10 0.62 -1.48 -2.42
N VAL A 11 0.86 -1.23 -1.14
CA VAL A 11 -0.15 -1.33 -0.09
C VAL A 11 -0.67 0.07 0.23
N TRP A 12 -1.91 0.33 -0.14
CA TRP A 12 -2.56 1.63 0.04
C TRP A 12 -3.58 1.60 1.18
N ASP A 13 -3.62 2.65 2.01
CA ASP A 13 -4.69 2.86 2.99
C ASP A 13 -5.18 4.31 3.06
N GLU A 14 -6.26 4.53 3.83
CA GLU A 14 -6.90 5.83 4.00
C GLU A 14 -6.16 6.81 4.95
N ALA A 15 -4.96 6.47 5.42
CA ALA A 15 -4.20 7.18 6.47
C ALA A 15 -4.94 7.38 7.82
N PRO A 16 -4.23 7.51 8.96
CA PRO A 16 -4.85 7.78 10.27
C PRO A 16 -5.84 8.97 10.24
N PRO A 17 -6.92 8.99 11.04
CA PRO A 17 -7.04 8.36 12.36
C PRO A 17 -7.89 7.07 12.42
N HIS A 18 -8.22 6.43 11.29
CA HIS A 18 -9.14 5.27 11.28
C HIS A 18 -8.64 4.04 12.07
N ALA A 19 -7.33 3.99 12.37
CA ALA A 19 -6.71 3.01 13.25
C ALA A 19 -5.87 3.73 14.32
N PRO A 20 -6.01 3.39 15.61
CA PRO A 20 -5.24 4.02 16.66
C PRO A 20 -3.76 3.61 16.55
N LYS A 21 -2.86 4.61 16.61
CA LYS A 21 -1.40 4.38 16.59
C LYS A 21 -0.89 3.48 17.72
N SER A 22 -1.64 3.33 18.81
CA SER A 22 -1.32 2.39 19.89
C SER A 22 -1.45 0.91 19.47
N LEU A 23 -2.29 0.60 18.47
CA LEU A 23 -2.44 -0.73 17.89
C LEU A 23 -1.62 -0.88 16.60
N TYR A 24 -1.59 0.17 15.78
CA TYR A 24 -0.87 0.20 14.50
C TYR A 24 0.12 1.37 14.48
N PRO A 25 1.31 1.24 15.10
CA PRO A 25 2.29 2.32 15.14
C PRO A 25 2.71 2.82 13.75
N SER A 26 2.75 1.90 12.78
CA SER A 26 3.12 2.15 11.39
C SER A 26 1.92 2.19 10.43
N SER A 27 0.70 2.42 10.95
CA SER A 27 -0.56 2.30 10.19
C SER A 27 -0.85 0.88 9.69
N ILE A 28 -2.03 0.67 9.10
CA ILE A 28 -2.45 -0.66 8.62
C ILE A 28 -1.63 -1.07 7.40
N ASN A 29 -1.44 -0.16 6.44
CA ASN A 29 -0.61 -0.42 5.25
C ASN A 29 0.82 -0.83 5.61
N GLY A 30 1.43 -0.20 6.62
CA GLY A 30 2.78 -0.51 7.09
C GLY A 30 2.90 -1.92 7.67
N VAL A 31 1.94 -2.33 8.51
CA VAL A 31 1.92 -3.70 9.07
C VAL A 31 1.76 -4.75 7.97
N ILE A 32 0.91 -4.50 6.98
CA ILE A 32 0.73 -5.41 5.84
C ILE A 32 2.02 -5.47 5.00
N ALA A 33 2.63 -4.33 4.67
CA ALA A 33 3.87 -4.29 3.91
C ALA A 33 5.02 -4.99 4.64
N GLU A 34 5.15 -4.81 5.96
CA GLU A 34 6.14 -5.52 6.79
C GLU A 34 5.93 -7.04 6.76
N ALA A 35 4.67 -7.49 6.89
CA ALA A 35 4.34 -8.91 6.80
C ALA A 35 4.67 -9.49 5.41
N LEU A 36 4.33 -8.78 4.33
CA LEU A 36 4.63 -9.21 2.96
C LEU A 36 6.14 -9.29 2.72
N ASN A 37 6.90 -8.28 3.16
CA ASN A 37 8.35 -8.24 3.00
C ASN A 37 9.05 -9.33 3.83
N SER A 38 8.58 -9.60 5.05
CA SER A 38 9.18 -10.60 5.94
C SER A 38 8.82 -12.04 5.57
N GLN A 39 7.55 -12.30 5.21
CA GLN A 39 7.05 -13.65 4.93
C GLN A 39 7.16 -14.03 3.45
N GLY A 40 7.28 -13.04 2.55
CA GLY A 40 7.39 -13.26 1.11
C GLY A 40 8.69 -13.90 0.66
N GLY A 41 9.65 -14.16 1.56
CA GLY A 41 10.87 -14.92 1.26
C GLY A 41 11.72 -14.33 0.13
N GLY A 42 11.67 -13.01 -0.06
CA GLY A 42 12.33 -12.32 -1.17
C GLY A 42 11.64 -12.47 -2.53
N GLN A 43 10.49 -13.15 -2.59
CA GLN A 43 9.63 -13.24 -3.78
C GLN A 43 8.61 -12.10 -3.86
N VAL A 44 8.46 -11.33 -2.79
CA VAL A 44 7.57 -10.17 -2.69
C VAL A 44 8.38 -8.98 -2.17
N VAL A 45 8.16 -7.82 -2.76
CA VAL A 45 8.62 -6.53 -2.28
C VAL A 45 7.41 -5.62 -2.18
N ALA A 46 7.13 -5.10 -0.99
CA ALA A 46 5.96 -4.28 -0.70
C ALA A 46 6.37 -2.87 -0.28
N ASP A 47 5.79 -1.87 -0.94
CA ASP A 47 5.86 -0.46 -0.58
C ASP A 47 4.49 0.00 -0.05
N VAL A 48 4.47 1.18 0.57
CA VAL A 48 3.25 1.80 1.10
C VAL A 48 2.91 3.11 0.39
N ALA A 49 1.63 3.41 0.35
CA ALA A 49 1.07 4.70 -0.03
C ALA A 49 -0.20 4.95 0.81
N ASN A 50 -0.63 6.19 0.91
CA ASN A 50 -1.88 6.52 1.59
C ASN A 50 -2.57 7.76 1.01
N LEU A 51 -3.80 7.98 1.44
CA LEU A 51 -4.67 9.07 1.01
C LEU A 51 -4.08 10.48 1.20
N ASP A 52 -3.24 10.68 2.22
CA ASP A 52 -2.65 11.99 2.56
C ASP A 52 -1.32 12.26 1.80
N ASP A 53 -0.78 11.27 1.08
CA ASP A 53 0.39 11.46 0.24
C ASP A 53 0.08 12.37 -0.98
N GLU A 54 1.12 12.95 -1.58
CA GLU A 54 0.96 13.70 -2.84
C GLU A 54 0.28 12.81 -3.90
N ASN A 55 -0.71 13.38 -4.61
CA ASN A 55 -1.57 12.65 -5.55
C ASN A 55 -2.27 11.43 -4.92
N GLN A 56 -2.58 11.48 -3.62
CA GLN A 56 -3.14 10.35 -2.86
C GLN A 56 -2.27 9.09 -2.95
N GLY A 57 -0.97 9.28 -3.16
CA GLY A 57 0.01 8.21 -3.25
C GLY A 57 -0.09 7.34 -4.51
N ILE A 58 -0.96 7.68 -5.47
CA ILE A 58 -1.23 6.90 -6.68
C ILE A 58 -1.20 7.81 -7.91
N THR A 59 -0.36 7.44 -8.89
CA THR A 59 -0.39 7.99 -10.25
C THR A 59 -0.27 6.84 -11.25
N ALA A 60 -0.69 7.06 -12.50
CA ALA A 60 -0.55 6.06 -13.56
C ALA A 60 0.93 5.66 -13.77
N GLU A 61 1.86 6.60 -13.65
CA GLU A 61 3.30 6.36 -13.74
C GLU A 61 3.81 5.51 -12.57
N LYS A 62 3.32 5.78 -11.36
CA LYS A 62 3.71 5.02 -10.17
C LYS A 62 3.17 3.59 -10.25
N LEU A 63 1.91 3.39 -10.64
CA LEU A 63 1.29 2.07 -10.74
C LEU A 63 1.97 1.14 -11.75
N LYS A 64 2.61 1.68 -12.80
CA LYS A 64 3.42 0.87 -13.74
C LYS A 64 4.62 0.17 -13.07
N ASN A 65 5.01 0.63 -11.88
CA ASN A 65 6.09 0.01 -11.10
C ASN A 65 5.60 -1.07 -10.13
N TYR A 66 4.31 -1.40 -10.12
CA TYR A 66 3.74 -2.41 -9.23
C TYR A 66 2.96 -3.44 -10.02
N ASP A 67 3.04 -4.68 -9.57
CA ASP A 67 2.33 -5.81 -10.17
C ASP A 67 0.97 -6.01 -9.48
N VAL A 68 0.86 -5.59 -8.21
CA VAL A 68 -0.36 -5.67 -7.40
C VAL A 68 -0.55 -4.36 -6.64
N LEU A 69 -1.79 -3.85 -6.63
CA LEU A 69 -2.26 -2.83 -5.69
C LEU A 69 -3.14 -3.52 -4.65
N LEU A 70 -2.80 -3.37 -3.37
CA LEU A 70 -3.62 -3.79 -2.24
C LEU A 70 -4.28 -2.55 -1.65
N TRP A 71 -5.61 -2.49 -1.68
CA TRP A 71 -6.38 -1.34 -1.25
C TRP A 71 -7.10 -1.62 0.07
N TRP A 72 -6.81 -0.84 1.11
CA TRP A 72 -7.57 -0.85 2.35
C TRP A 72 -8.38 0.45 2.49
N GLY A 73 -9.69 0.33 2.70
CA GLY A 73 -10.60 1.47 2.90
C GLY A 73 -11.61 1.22 4.01
N HIS A 74 -12.17 2.29 4.57
CA HIS A 74 -13.11 2.25 5.68
C HIS A 74 -14.06 3.46 5.73
N ALA A 75 -13.55 4.67 5.97
CA ALA A 75 -14.34 5.84 6.32
C ALA A 75 -14.10 7.06 5.42
N ARG A 76 -12.94 7.13 4.77
CA ARG A 76 -12.50 8.27 3.93
C ARG A 76 -12.57 7.97 2.44
N HIS A 77 -13.24 6.89 2.02
CA HIS A 77 -13.33 6.52 0.61
C HIS A 77 -13.91 7.64 -0.28
N ALA A 78 -14.83 8.46 0.25
CA ALA A 78 -15.39 9.60 -0.45
C ALA A 78 -14.40 10.75 -0.72
N GLU A 79 -13.21 10.72 -0.10
CA GLU A 79 -12.13 11.68 -0.35
C GLU A 79 -11.20 11.23 -1.49
N VAL A 80 -11.30 9.98 -1.95
CA VAL A 80 -10.55 9.47 -3.10
C VAL A 80 -11.02 10.22 -4.34
N LYS A 81 -10.08 10.79 -5.09
CA LYS A 81 -10.39 11.55 -6.30
C LYS A 81 -10.71 10.60 -7.45
N ASP A 82 -11.70 10.96 -8.27
CA ASP A 82 -12.11 10.17 -9.45
C ASP A 82 -10.95 9.93 -10.43
N GLU A 83 -9.98 10.84 -10.53
CA GLU A 83 -8.81 10.64 -11.39
C GLU A 83 -7.87 9.51 -10.89
N VAL A 84 -8.07 9.04 -9.66
CA VAL A 84 -7.30 7.98 -9.00
C VAL A 84 -8.11 6.66 -8.91
N ALA A 85 -9.44 6.72 -9.00
CA ALA A 85 -10.37 5.61 -8.76
C ALA A 85 -10.49 4.59 -9.92
#